data_AF-A0A924Y625-F1
#
_entry.id   AF-A0A924Y625-F1
#
_cell.length_a   1.000
_cell.length_b   1.000
_cell.length_c   1.000
_cell.angle_alpha   90.00
_cell.angle_beta   90.00
_cell.angle_gamma   90.00
#
_symmetry.space_group_name_H-M   'P 1'
#
loop_
_entity.id
_entity.type
_entity.pdbx_description
1 polymer ?
#
loop_
_entity_poly.entity_id
_entity_poly.type
_entity_poly.pdbx_seq_one_letter_code
_entity_poly.pdbx_strand_id
1 'polypeptide(L)'
;INDGSEIGAMSRMGSMAGILFPQYAGMRASARMAAVMAMQAEQAGNKEAGFAIRRASRQIGQNMQMNSKSYIGNLVGGGITSLAVSRAGGAESRKNPYSGNKSSERWAKERQARYVDYLRSIGHPEEATAFTAAVVHTDFLKSLFKRANARTYWGFEGRTFQLFGAWSANLLLIAGVLFCLVFAGIFKLVYNFSPRLQKSEPLQKSAKWGLSVGLLFPLIAGAVVLSTVGLWVEQDQAAMIAFGVGAICLVVPSLLLRLSGREVGHGVLVMVATWVSLAALVGAGIACMLLARGVLSMMGMFTSPSGDDSGVNMMKMVTPWALGAMVLSVPLGLLTLFGVFSRMLRVPFAAGVTRGMRAMAVPLACVLTLAWSGTLLYTLRHERAAIVEMEQMATMGEMQYLKKIDVNPSKK
;
A
#
# COMPACT_ATOMS: atom_id res chain seq x y z
N ILE A 1 -11.03 31.10 -4.38
CA ILE A 1 -10.45 30.62 -5.66
C ILE A 1 -9.62 29.39 -5.30
N ASN A 2 -10.18 28.22 -5.63
CA ASN A 2 -9.64 26.90 -5.34
C ASN A 2 -8.44 26.62 -6.25
N ASP A 3 -7.28 26.32 -5.67
CA ASP A 3 -6.24 25.56 -6.36
C ASP A 3 -5.45 24.71 -5.36
N GLY A 4 -6.16 23.74 -4.77
CA GLY A 4 -5.64 22.77 -3.80
C GLY A 4 -5.11 21.48 -4.44
N SER A 5 -4.72 21.47 -5.72
CA SER A 5 -4.50 20.22 -6.46
C SER A 5 -3.03 19.83 -6.75
N GLU A 6 -2.04 20.55 -6.22
CA GLU A 6 -0.61 20.29 -6.53
C GLU A 6 0.27 19.89 -5.35
N ILE A 7 -0.32 19.27 -4.32
CA ILE A 7 0.43 18.40 -3.40
C ILE A 7 0.60 17.02 -4.10
N GLY A 8 1.17 17.06 -5.31
CA GLY A 8 1.23 15.96 -6.27
C GLY A 8 2.27 14.92 -5.89
N ALA A 9 1.90 13.64 -6.06
CA ALA A 9 2.70 12.40 -6.07
C ALA A 9 3.90 12.24 -5.11
N MET A 10 4.88 13.14 -5.09
CA MET A 10 6.00 13.16 -4.15
C MET A 10 5.59 13.38 -2.69
N SER A 11 4.52 14.14 -2.44
CA SER A 11 3.98 14.30 -1.08
C SER A 11 3.40 12.97 -0.58
N ARG A 12 2.61 12.30 -1.42
CA ARG A 12 2.01 10.98 -1.16
C ARG A 12 3.05 9.83 -1.10
N MET A 13 4.12 9.89 -1.91
CA MET A 13 5.32 9.02 -1.78
C MET A 13 6.04 9.25 -0.45
N GLY A 14 6.10 10.50 0.02
CA GLY A 14 6.66 10.86 1.32
C GLY A 14 5.83 10.34 2.49
N SER A 15 4.51 10.42 2.38
CA SER A 15 3.58 9.87 3.38
C SER A 15 3.65 8.34 3.45
N MET A 16 3.74 7.63 2.31
CA MET A 16 3.72 6.16 2.29
C MET A 16 5.07 5.49 2.61
N ALA A 17 6.21 6.06 2.21
CA ALA A 17 7.51 5.64 2.77
C ALA A 17 7.62 5.99 4.26
N GLY A 18 6.92 7.04 4.69
CA GLY A 18 6.78 7.40 6.09
C GLY A 18 5.94 6.43 6.92
N ILE A 19 5.01 5.68 6.30
CA ILE A 19 4.24 4.63 6.97
C ILE A 19 5.11 3.41 7.29
N LEU A 20 6.07 3.06 6.44
CA LEU A 20 6.99 1.94 6.67
C LEU A 20 8.09 2.24 7.70
N PHE A 21 8.54 3.50 7.74
CA PHE A 21 9.60 3.94 8.65
C PHE A 21 9.28 5.35 9.15
N PRO A 22 8.46 5.48 10.21
CA PRO A 22 8.00 6.77 10.75
C PRO A 22 9.13 7.78 10.96
N GLN A 23 10.31 7.29 11.33
CA GLN A 23 11.52 8.10 11.52
C GLN A 23 11.97 8.84 10.25
N TYR A 24 11.87 8.23 9.06
CA TYR A 24 12.25 8.88 7.81
C TYR A 24 11.17 9.84 7.30
N ALA A 25 9.90 9.62 7.66
CA ALA A 25 8.81 10.56 7.39
C ALA A 25 9.10 11.92 8.02
N GLY A 26 9.43 11.92 9.31
CA GLY A 26 9.76 13.12 10.08
C GLY A 26 10.94 13.87 9.48
N MET A 27 12.02 13.17 9.12
CA MET A 27 13.19 13.80 8.48
C MET A 27 12.84 14.49 7.16
N ARG A 28 12.02 13.87 6.31
CA ARG A 28 11.60 14.48 5.04
C ARG A 28 10.67 15.67 5.26
N ALA A 29 9.77 15.61 6.24
CA ALA A 29 8.91 16.74 6.61
C ALA A 29 9.77 17.94 7.08
N SER A 30 10.74 17.69 7.96
CA SER A 30 11.69 18.72 8.41
C SER A 30 12.50 19.30 7.24
N ALA A 31 12.94 18.47 6.28
CA ALA A 31 13.64 18.95 5.09
C ALA A 31 12.76 19.83 4.19
N ARG A 32 11.45 19.55 4.08
CA ARG A 32 10.49 20.42 3.37
C ARG A 32 10.35 21.76 4.07
N MET A 33 10.19 21.77 5.39
CA MET A 33 10.13 22.99 6.19
C MET A 33 11.41 23.82 6.03
N ALA A 34 12.58 23.18 6.10
CA ALA A 34 13.86 23.84 5.86
C ALA A 34 13.95 24.45 4.45
N ALA A 35 13.49 23.74 3.41
CA ALA A 35 13.45 24.30 2.06
C ALA A 35 12.53 25.52 1.92
N VAL A 36 11.38 25.52 2.61
CA VAL A 36 10.45 26.67 2.65
C VAL A 36 11.08 27.85 3.38
N MET A 37 11.72 27.62 4.54
CA MET A 37 12.40 28.67 5.29
C MET A 37 13.57 29.26 4.50
N ALA A 38 14.35 28.42 3.81
CA ALA A 38 15.40 28.88 2.92
C ALA A 38 14.86 29.78 1.80
N MET A 39 13.76 29.36 1.17
CA MET A 39 13.09 30.13 0.11
C MET A 39 12.58 31.48 0.63
N GLN A 40 11.97 31.52 1.81
CA GLN A 40 11.50 32.76 2.44
C GLN A 40 12.66 33.72 2.74
N ALA A 41 13.78 33.21 3.26
CA ALA A 41 14.98 34.01 3.50
C ALA A 41 15.57 34.58 2.20
N GLU A 42 15.63 33.77 1.13
CA GLU A 42 16.08 34.20 -0.20
C GLU A 42 15.18 35.29 -0.79
N GLN A 43 13.86 35.15 -0.66
CA GLN A 43 12.87 36.14 -1.10
C GLN A 43 12.95 37.45 -0.32
N ALA A 44 13.32 37.38 0.96
CA ALA A 44 13.59 38.56 1.80
C ALA A 44 14.94 39.24 1.49
N GLY A 45 15.69 38.76 0.49
CA GLY A 45 17.01 39.28 0.13
C GLY A 45 18.16 38.72 0.97
N ASN A 46 17.88 37.91 1.99
CA ASN A 46 18.91 37.27 2.84
C ASN A 46 19.38 35.94 2.22
N LYS A 47 20.09 36.05 1.10
CA LYS A 47 20.54 34.91 0.30
C LYS A 47 21.50 33.99 1.07
N GLU A 48 22.37 34.54 1.90
CA GLU A 48 23.31 33.76 2.72
C GLU A 48 22.61 32.90 3.77
N ALA A 49 21.60 33.45 4.47
CA ALA A 49 20.83 32.66 5.42
C ALA A 49 20.07 31.52 4.72
N GLY A 50 19.46 31.80 3.56
CA GLY A 50 18.78 30.78 2.77
C GLY A 50 19.74 29.70 2.27
N PHE A 51 20.92 30.10 1.79
CA PHE A 51 21.98 29.18 1.38
C PHE A 51 22.45 28.30 2.54
N ALA A 52 22.68 28.86 3.73
CA ALA A 52 23.11 28.12 4.92
C ALA A 52 22.11 27.00 5.28
N ILE A 53 20.80 27.30 5.25
CA ILE A 53 19.73 26.30 5.51
C ILE A 53 19.76 25.18 4.46
N ARG A 54 19.88 25.53 3.16
CA ARG A 54 19.97 24.53 2.09
C ARG A 54 21.22 23.67 2.21
N ARG A 55 22.36 24.28 2.52
CA ARG A 55 23.64 23.60 2.71
C ARG A 55 23.54 22.57 3.84
N ALA A 56 22.98 22.96 4.99
CA ALA A 56 22.77 22.06 6.12
C ALA A 56 21.84 20.89 5.75
N SER A 57 20.70 21.17 5.12
CA SER A 57 19.76 20.12 4.68
C SER A 57 20.41 19.18 3.66
N ARG A 58 21.15 19.72 2.70
CA ARG A 58 21.92 18.93 1.72
C ARG A 58 22.97 18.06 2.40
N GLN A 59 23.75 18.59 3.33
CA GLN A 59 24.78 17.84 4.05
C GLN A 59 24.17 16.67 4.81
N ILE A 60 23.00 16.85 5.45
CA ILE A 60 22.27 15.74 6.08
C ILE A 60 21.92 14.67 5.03
N GLY A 61 21.34 15.07 3.90
CA GLY A 61 21.00 14.15 2.81
C GLY A 61 22.21 13.40 2.26
N GLN A 62 23.33 14.09 2.04
CA GLN A 62 24.58 13.52 1.56
C GLN A 62 25.21 12.57 2.58
N ASN A 63 25.25 12.96 3.87
CA ASN A 63 25.75 12.10 4.94
C ASN A 63 24.91 10.83 5.07
N MET A 64 23.59 10.91 4.89
CA MET A 64 22.74 9.72 4.84
C MET A 64 23.07 8.84 3.63
N GLN A 65 23.30 9.41 2.45
CA GLN A 65 23.67 8.64 1.26
C GLN A 65 25.02 7.94 1.40
N MET A 66 26.01 8.60 2.02
CA MET A 66 27.36 8.07 2.19
C MET A 66 27.47 7.08 3.35
N ASN A 67 26.80 7.35 4.47
CA ASN A 67 26.98 6.56 5.70
C ASN A 67 25.88 5.52 5.94
N SER A 68 24.74 5.61 5.24
CA SER A 68 23.69 4.61 5.43
C SER A 68 24.02 3.33 4.68
N LYS A 69 24.13 2.23 5.44
CA LYS A 69 24.22 0.87 4.88
C LYS A 69 22.91 0.38 4.26
N SER A 70 21.81 1.12 4.45
CA SER A 70 20.50 0.74 3.92
C SER A 70 20.16 1.52 2.64
N TYR A 71 19.58 0.81 1.68
CA TYR A 71 19.06 1.42 0.45
C TYR A 71 18.03 2.51 0.74
N ILE A 72 17.20 2.30 1.76
CA ILE A 72 16.18 3.27 2.19
C ILE A 72 16.84 4.55 2.67
N GLY A 73 17.91 4.46 3.46
CA GLY A 73 18.66 5.64 3.89
C GLY A 73 19.26 6.40 2.72
N ASN A 74 19.76 5.70 1.69
CA ASN A 74 20.26 6.33 0.48
C ASN A 74 19.16 7.05 -0.32
N LEU A 75 18.00 6.41 -0.50
CA LEU A 75 16.84 7.01 -1.16
C LEU A 75 16.31 8.23 -0.41
N VAL A 76 16.18 8.13 0.92
CA VAL A 76 15.72 9.23 1.77
C VAL A 76 16.71 10.38 1.71
N GLY A 77 18.01 10.09 1.80
CA GLY A 77 19.08 11.08 1.66
C GLY A 77 19.03 11.82 0.32
N GLY A 78 18.89 11.09 -0.79
CA GLY A 78 18.71 11.69 -2.12
C GLY A 78 17.42 12.52 -2.24
N GLY A 79 16.36 12.10 -1.56
CA GLY A 79 15.12 12.87 -1.45
C GLY A 79 15.29 14.17 -0.68
N ILE A 80 16.01 14.15 0.44
CA ILE A 80 16.34 15.35 1.24
C ILE A 80 17.21 16.31 0.41
N THR A 81 18.26 15.81 -0.24
CA THR A 81 19.10 16.61 -1.13
C THR A 81 18.28 17.23 -2.27
N SER A 82 17.36 16.46 -2.89
CA SER A 82 16.49 16.99 -3.94
C SER A 82 15.54 18.09 -3.44
N LEU A 83 15.11 18.06 -2.18
CA LEU A 83 14.28 19.11 -1.58
C LEU A 83 15.12 20.36 -1.31
N ALA A 84 16.31 20.19 -0.75
CA ALA A 84 17.24 21.28 -0.44
C ALA A 84 17.61 22.13 -1.67
N VAL A 85 17.68 21.51 -2.85
CA VAL A 85 17.99 22.21 -4.12
C VAL A 85 16.76 22.67 -4.90
N SER A 86 15.55 22.38 -4.40
CA SER A 86 14.32 22.81 -5.07
C SER A 86 14.03 24.29 -4.84
N ARG A 87 13.53 24.98 -5.86
CA ARG A 87 13.08 26.39 -5.77
C ARG A 87 14.14 27.36 -5.21
N ALA A 88 15.41 27.15 -5.57
CA ALA A 88 16.49 28.04 -5.17
C ALA A 88 16.33 29.45 -5.77
N GLY A 89 16.73 30.47 -5.01
CA GLY A 89 16.55 31.87 -5.39
C GLY A 89 15.09 32.32 -5.38
N GLY A 90 14.21 31.66 -4.62
CA GLY A 90 12.79 32.01 -4.57
C GLY A 90 11.98 31.60 -5.80
N ALA A 91 12.51 30.75 -6.69
CA ALA A 91 11.85 30.39 -7.94
C ALA A 91 10.44 29.81 -7.73
N GLU A 92 9.50 30.26 -8.56
CA GLU A 92 8.12 29.77 -8.55
C GLU A 92 8.05 28.26 -8.79
N SER A 93 7.02 27.65 -8.21
CA SER A 93 6.72 26.25 -8.47
C SER A 93 6.25 26.12 -9.91
N ARG A 94 7.14 25.69 -10.79
CA ARG A 94 6.75 25.34 -12.16
C ARG A 94 6.09 23.98 -12.16
N LYS A 95 4.87 23.90 -12.69
CA LYS A 95 4.27 22.62 -13.08
C LYS A 95 5.25 21.90 -13.99
N ASN A 96 5.47 20.62 -13.73
CA ASN A 96 6.37 19.82 -14.55
C ASN A 96 5.84 19.84 -16.00
N PRO A 97 6.50 20.51 -16.97
CA PRO A 97 5.95 20.76 -18.31
C PRO A 97 5.98 19.50 -19.21
N TYR A 98 6.15 18.36 -18.57
CA TYR A 98 6.82 17.18 -19.04
C TYR A 98 6.04 16.02 -18.42
N SER A 99 4.85 15.73 -18.95
CA SER A 99 4.09 14.54 -18.60
C SER A 99 4.75 13.32 -19.29
N GLY A 100 5.43 12.47 -18.50
CA GLY A 100 6.02 11.21 -18.99
C GLY A 100 7.40 10.83 -18.42
N ASN A 101 7.91 9.68 -18.87
CA ASN A 101 9.05 9.01 -18.23
C ASN A 101 10.39 9.66 -18.58
N LYS A 102 10.62 9.93 -19.87
CA LYS A 102 11.83 10.61 -20.36
C LYS A 102 11.92 12.07 -19.88
N SER A 103 10.82 12.61 -19.39
CA SER A 103 10.67 14.02 -19.09
C SER A 103 10.92 14.31 -17.59
N SER A 104 10.74 13.31 -16.70
CA SER A 104 11.12 13.39 -15.28
C SER A 104 12.64 13.51 -15.05
N GLU A 105 13.45 12.71 -15.75
CA GLU A 105 14.91 12.75 -15.64
C GLU A 105 15.46 14.07 -16.17
N ARG A 106 14.88 14.57 -17.27
CA ARG A 106 15.20 15.89 -17.83
C ARG A 106 14.88 17.01 -16.84
N TRP A 107 13.73 16.94 -16.18
CA TRP A 107 13.33 17.90 -15.16
C TRP A 107 14.26 17.90 -13.94
N ALA A 108 14.71 16.72 -13.50
CA ALA A 108 15.68 16.59 -12.41
C ALA A 108 17.03 17.24 -12.77
N LYS A 109 17.53 17.01 -13.99
CA LYS A 109 18.77 17.63 -14.50
C LYS A 109 18.63 19.14 -14.62
N GLU A 110 17.50 19.65 -15.11
CA GLU A 110 17.23 21.09 -15.20
C GLU A 110 17.19 21.75 -13.82
N ARG A 111 16.60 21.07 -12.82
CA ARG A 111 16.60 21.55 -11.43
C ARG A 111 18.00 21.61 -10.85
N GLN A 112 18.83 20.61 -11.10
CA GLN A 112 20.22 20.58 -10.66
C GLN A 112 21.03 21.71 -11.32
N ALA A 113 20.88 21.91 -12.63
CA ALA A 113 21.52 22.99 -13.37
C ALA A 113 21.15 24.37 -12.78
N ARG A 114 19.86 24.64 -12.56
CA ARG A 114 19.41 25.88 -11.91
C ARG A 114 20.01 26.11 -10.53
N TYR A 115 20.19 25.05 -9.75
CA TYR A 115 20.81 25.18 -8.43
C TYR A 115 22.31 25.51 -8.53
N VAL A 116 23.03 24.90 -9.48
CA VAL A 116 24.43 25.24 -9.78
C VAL A 116 24.56 26.70 -10.20
N ASP A 117 23.68 27.16 -11.08
CA ASP A 117 23.67 28.55 -11.53
C ASP A 117 23.35 29.51 -10.38
N TYR A 118 22.39 29.14 -9.52
CA TYR A 118 22.08 29.87 -8.30
C TYR A 118 23.31 30.03 -7.40
N LEU A 119 24.01 28.94 -7.07
CA LEU A 119 25.21 28.97 -6.22
C LEU A 119 26.30 29.88 -6.80
N ARG A 120 26.50 29.85 -8.12
CA ARG A 120 27.43 30.77 -8.80
C ARG A 120 26.98 32.22 -8.68
N SER A 121 25.68 32.49 -8.85
CA SER A 121 25.11 33.84 -8.79
C SER A 121 25.22 34.51 -7.41
N ILE A 122 25.33 33.70 -6.34
CA ILE A 122 25.50 34.19 -4.97
C ILE A 122 26.95 34.15 -4.49
N GLY A 123 27.91 33.83 -5.37
CA GLY A 123 29.34 33.88 -5.04
C GLY A 123 29.92 32.62 -4.40
N HIS A 124 29.26 31.45 -4.53
CA HIS A 124 29.74 30.16 -3.98
C HIS A 124 30.08 29.13 -5.09
N PRO A 125 31.03 29.41 -6.00
CA PRO A 125 31.37 28.51 -7.12
C PRO A 125 32.02 27.18 -6.70
N GLU A 126 32.74 27.17 -5.58
CA GLU A 126 33.32 25.96 -4.98
C GLU A 126 32.22 24.99 -4.52
N GLU A 127 31.15 25.50 -3.91
CA GLU A 127 29.99 24.69 -3.51
C GLU A 127 29.19 24.19 -4.72
N ALA A 128 29.13 24.98 -5.80
CA ALA A 128 28.54 24.54 -7.06
C ALA A 128 29.31 23.34 -7.66
N THR A 129 30.65 23.37 -7.57
CA THR A 129 31.53 22.29 -8.02
C THR A 129 31.36 21.03 -7.16
N ALA A 130 31.38 21.20 -5.84
CA ALA A 130 31.15 20.12 -4.88
C ALA A 130 29.76 19.47 -5.06
N PHE A 131 28.73 20.28 -5.31
CA PHE A 131 27.38 19.79 -5.59
C PHE A 131 27.33 18.95 -6.87
N THR A 132 27.97 19.41 -7.94
CA THR A 132 28.02 18.68 -9.22
C THR A 132 28.70 17.31 -9.05
N ALA A 133 29.80 17.25 -8.30
CA ALA A 133 30.46 15.98 -7.98
C ALA A 133 29.52 15.03 -7.19
N ALA A 134 28.78 15.55 -6.22
CA ALA A 134 27.81 14.76 -5.45
C ALA A 134 26.61 14.27 -6.28
N VAL A 135 26.17 15.06 -7.27
CA VAL A 135 25.13 14.65 -8.22
C VAL A 135 25.61 13.46 -9.06
N VAL A 136 26.84 13.50 -9.57
CA VAL A 136 27.44 12.38 -10.33
C VAL A 136 27.48 11.10 -9.49
N HIS A 137 27.84 11.21 -8.20
CA HIS A 137 27.80 10.08 -7.29
C HIS A 137 26.37 9.52 -7.11
N THR A 138 25.39 10.40 -6.92
CA THR A 138 23.97 10.01 -6.80
C THR A 138 23.45 9.32 -8.07
N ASP A 139 23.78 9.84 -9.25
CA ASP A 139 23.34 9.26 -10.53
C ASP A 139 24.01 7.92 -10.80
N PHE A 140 25.28 7.76 -10.39
CA PHE A 140 25.97 6.48 -10.43
C PHE A 140 25.25 5.43 -9.56
N LEU A 141 24.91 5.76 -8.31
CA LEU A 141 24.15 4.88 -7.41
C LEU A 141 22.79 4.50 -7.99
N LYS A 142 22.04 5.47 -8.54
CA LYS A 142 20.78 5.20 -9.25
C LYS A 142 20.99 4.27 -10.44
N SER A 143 22.10 4.40 -11.17
CA SER A 143 22.42 3.55 -12.32
C SER A 143 22.74 2.10 -11.93
N LEU A 144 23.37 1.89 -10.76
CA LEU A 144 23.61 0.55 -10.23
C LEU A 144 22.28 -0.11 -9.90
N PHE A 145 21.37 0.64 -9.29
CA PHE A 145 20.03 0.15 -8.98
C PHE A 145 19.20 -0.12 -10.24
N LYS A 146 19.20 0.81 -11.21
CA LYS A 146 18.56 0.58 -12.52
C LYS A 146 19.12 -0.68 -13.17
N ARG A 147 20.42 -0.95 -13.10
CA ARG A 147 21.04 -2.16 -13.66
C ARG A 147 20.66 -3.44 -12.89
N ALA A 148 20.60 -3.37 -11.57
CA ALA A 148 20.11 -4.47 -10.73
C ALA A 148 18.66 -4.84 -11.11
N ASN A 149 17.81 -3.85 -11.39
CA ASN A 149 16.42 -4.06 -11.78
C ASN A 149 16.18 -4.27 -13.29
N ALA A 150 17.08 -3.82 -14.17
CA ALA A 150 16.89 -3.90 -15.62
C ALA A 150 17.15 -5.30 -16.19
N ARG A 151 17.77 -6.21 -15.43
CA ARG A 151 17.97 -7.60 -15.86
C ARG A 151 16.67 -8.41 -15.98
N THR A 152 15.53 -7.85 -15.56
CA THR A 152 14.23 -8.51 -15.64
C THR A 152 13.40 -7.95 -16.78
N TYR A 153 13.43 -8.65 -17.92
CA TYR A 153 12.75 -8.27 -19.17
C TYR A 153 11.22 -8.11 -19.05
N TRP A 154 10.61 -8.69 -18.01
CA TRP A 154 9.17 -8.57 -17.74
C TRP A 154 8.84 -7.88 -16.41
N GLY A 155 9.84 -7.45 -15.61
CA GLY A 155 9.63 -6.91 -14.26
C GLY A 155 9.12 -7.90 -13.21
N PHE A 156 8.66 -9.11 -13.61
CA PHE A 156 8.14 -10.16 -12.72
C PHE A 156 9.22 -11.09 -12.15
N GLU A 157 10.38 -11.22 -12.80
CA GLU A 157 11.41 -12.17 -12.38
C GLU A 157 12.35 -11.61 -11.30
N GLY A 158 12.22 -10.31 -10.96
CA GLY A 158 13.12 -9.65 -10.03
C GLY A 158 12.90 -10.20 -8.62
N ARG A 159 13.97 -10.49 -7.88
CA ARG A 159 13.86 -10.97 -6.49
C ARG A 159 12.98 -10.07 -5.62
N THR A 160 13.04 -8.76 -5.86
CA THR A 160 12.16 -7.78 -5.22
C THR A 160 10.69 -8.00 -5.56
N PHE A 161 10.36 -8.27 -6.83
CA PHE A 161 9.00 -8.59 -7.24
C PHE A 161 8.53 -9.92 -6.64
N GLN A 162 9.39 -10.94 -6.63
CA GLN A 162 9.10 -12.23 -5.99
C GLN A 162 8.84 -12.05 -4.49
N LEU A 163 9.59 -11.19 -3.80
CA LEU A 163 9.37 -10.85 -2.40
C LEU A 163 8.00 -10.17 -2.19
N PHE A 164 7.63 -9.22 -3.06
CA PHE A 164 6.32 -8.58 -3.01
C PHE A 164 5.16 -9.55 -3.31
N GLY A 165 5.36 -10.45 -4.26
CA GLY A 165 4.43 -11.54 -4.55
C GLY A 165 4.26 -12.46 -3.35
N ALA A 166 5.36 -12.82 -2.68
CA ALA A 166 5.34 -13.63 -1.47
C ALA A 166 4.64 -12.92 -0.30
N TRP A 167 4.89 -11.62 -0.10
CA TRP A 167 4.19 -10.80 0.90
C TRP A 167 2.68 -10.75 0.64
N SER A 168 2.30 -10.52 -0.62
CA SER A 168 0.90 -10.50 -1.03
C SER A 168 0.26 -11.87 -0.80
N ALA A 169 0.92 -12.96 -1.18
CA ALA A 169 0.46 -14.32 -0.91
C ALA A 169 0.25 -14.57 0.60
N ASN A 170 1.19 -14.15 1.45
CA ASN A 170 1.05 -14.28 2.91
C ASN A 170 -0.19 -13.55 3.45
N LEU A 171 -0.41 -12.31 2.98
CA LEU A 171 -1.58 -11.51 3.37
C LEU A 171 -2.89 -12.18 2.92
N LEU A 172 -2.94 -12.67 1.68
CA LEU A 172 -4.10 -13.39 1.14
C LEU A 172 -4.39 -14.66 1.95
N LEU A 173 -3.35 -15.41 2.34
CA LEU A 173 -3.51 -16.64 3.12
C LEU A 173 -4.01 -16.36 4.54
N ILE A 174 -3.41 -15.39 5.26
CA ILE A 174 -3.91 -14.97 6.59
C ILE A 174 -5.35 -14.49 6.49
N ALA A 175 -5.66 -13.67 5.49
CA ALA A 175 -7.02 -13.20 5.26
C ALA A 175 -7.97 -14.40 5.08
N GLY A 176 -7.62 -15.34 4.21
CA GLY A 176 -8.38 -16.57 3.98
C GLY A 176 -8.61 -17.39 5.26
N VAL A 177 -7.59 -17.51 6.13
CA VAL A 177 -7.71 -18.16 7.44
C VAL A 177 -8.75 -17.44 8.30
N LEU A 178 -8.64 -16.11 8.45
CA LEU A 178 -9.57 -15.31 9.23
C LEU A 178 -11.00 -15.43 8.69
N PHE A 179 -11.17 -15.39 7.37
CA PHE A 179 -12.48 -15.59 6.73
C PHE A 179 -13.06 -16.97 7.07
N CYS A 180 -12.28 -18.04 6.95
CA CYS A 180 -12.73 -19.38 7.28
C CYS A 180 -13.19 -19.48 8.74
N LEU A 181 -12.44 -18.90 9.68
CA LEU A 181 -12.79 -18.89 11.10
C LEU A 181 -14.07 -18.08 11.39
N VAL A 182 -14.20 -16.91 10.76
CA VAL A 182 -15.41 -16.07 10.88
C VAL A 182 -16.62 -16.83 10.36
N PHE A 183 -16.54 -17.43 9.16
CA PHE A 183 -17.60 -18.26 8.60
C PHE A 183 -17.94 -19.46 9.50
N ALA A 184 -16.93 -20.15 10.04
CA ALA A 184 -17.15 -21.26 10.97
C ALA A 184 -17.96 -20.81 12.19
N GLY A 185 -17.59 -19.67 12.78
CA GLY A 185 -18.30 -19.07 13.91
C GLY A 185 -19.75 -18.73 13.58
N ILE A 186 -19.98 -18.09 12.44
CA ILE A 186 -21.32 -17.69 11.97
C ILE A 186 -22.19 -18.92 11.76
N PHE A 187 -21.73 -19.89 10.97
CA PHE A 187 -22.51 -21.09 10.67
C PHE A 187 -22.76 -21.93 11.92
N LYS A 188 -21.81 -21.97 12.87
CA LYS A 188 -22.01 -22.61 14.18
C LYS A 188 -23.10 -21.91 14.98
N LEU A 189 -23.11 -20.57 15.04
CA LEU A 189 -24.16 -19.81 15.71
C LEU A 189 -25.52 -20.06 15.06
N VAL A 190 -25.63 -19.93 13.74
CA VAL A 190 -26.87 -20.17 12.99
C VAL A 190 -27.40 -21.60 13.21
N TYR A 191 -26.50 -22.59 13.21
CA TYR A 191 -26.84 -23.99 13.49
C TYR A 191 -27.36 -24.20 14.93
N ASN A 192 -26.71 -23.56 15.91
CA ASN A 192 -27.08 -23.69 17.32
C ASN A 192 -28.42 -23.00 17.63
N PHE A 193 -28.71 -21.87 16.98
CA PHE A 193 -29.95 -21.12 17.19
C PHE A 193 -31.14 -21.62 16.35
N SER A 194 -30.94 -22.56 15.43
CA SER A 194 -31.98 -23.06 14.54
C SER A 194 -32.21 -24.57 14.68
N PRO A 195 -33.06 -25.03 15.63
CA PRO A 195 -33.38 -26.44 15.81
C PRO A 195 -33.84 -27.13 14.51
N ARG A 196 -34.51 -26.39 13.63
CA ARG A 196 -34.94 -26.87 12.30
C ARG A 196 -33.78 -27.22 11.38
N LEU A 197 -32.69 -26.43 11.39
CA LEU A 197 -31.49 -26.76 10.61
C LEU A 197 -30.83 -28.05 11.14
N GLN A 198 -30.93 -28.31 12.44
CA GLN A 198 -30.46 -29.56 13.04
C GLN A 198 -31.29 -30.76 12.54
N LYS A 199 -32.62 -30.58 12.43
CA LYS A 199 -33.55 -31.59 11.89
C LYS A 199 -33.58 -31.69 10.36
N SER A 200 -32.80 -30.88 9.64
CA SER A 200 -32.85 -30.76 8.17
C SER A 200 -34.22 -30.34 7.63
N GLU A 201 -35.02 -29.63 8.43
CA GLU A 201 -36.31 -29.08 8.00
C GLU A 201 -36.11 -27.78 7.20
N PRO A 202 -37.02 -27.47 6.25
CA PRO A 202 -36.97 -26.22 5.53
C PRO A 202 -37.10 -25.01 6.48
N LEU A 203 -36.31 -23.96 6.21
CA LEU A 203 -36.37 -22.70 6.94
C LEU A 203 -37.79 -22.12 6.94
N GLN A 204 -38.21 -21.59 8.08
CA GLN A 204 -39.49 -20.87 8.22
C GLN A 204 -39.51 -19.65 7.28
N LYS A 205 -40.69 -19.26 6.79
CA LYS A 205 -40.83 -18.12 5.85
C LYS A 205 -40.19 -16.84 6.39
N SER A 206 -40.31 -16.55 7.69
CA SER A 206 -39.66 -15.41 8.36
C SER A 206 -38.14 -15.48 8.32
N ALA A 207 -37.55 -16.65 8.57
CA ALA A 207 -36.09 -16.85 8.50
C ALA A 207 -35.56 -16.78 7.06
N LYS A 208 -36.34 -17.25 6.08
CA LYS A 208 -36.01 -17.07 4.64
C LYS A 208 -35.96 -15.59 4.28
N TRP A 209 -36.95 -14.81 4.74
CA TRP A 209 -37.00 -13.37 4.50
C TRP A 209 -35.84 -12.64 5.18
N GLY A 210 -35.57 -12.96 6.45
CA GLY A 210 -34.43 -12.41 7.19
C GLY A 210 -33.08 -12.71 6.53
N LEU A 211 -32.91 -13.93 5.99
CA LEU A 211 -31.72 -14.30 5.21
C LEU A 211 -31.63 -13.50 3.90
N SER A 212 -32.72 -13.40 3.14
CA SER A 212 -32.75 -12.68 1.86
C SER A 212 -32.42 -11.20 2.05
N VAL A 213 -33.07 -10.51 2.99
CA VAL A 213 -32.78 -9.11 3.34
C VAL A 213 -31.37 -8.99 3.94
N GLY A 214 -30.98 -9.98 4.73
CA GLY A 214 -29.66 -10.13 5.32
C GLY A 214 -28.51 -10.14 4.31
N LEU A 215 -28.74 -10.79 3.16
CA LEU A 215 -27.79 -10.89 2.06
C LEU A 215 -27.86 -9.70 1.09
N LEU A 216 -29.06 -9.18 0.80
CA LEU A 216 -29.26 -8.09 -0.16
C LEU A 216 -28.63 -6.79 0.30
N PHE A 217 -28.88 -6.40 1.55
CA PHE A 217 -28.47 -5.08 2.05
C PHE A 217 -26.96 -4.86 1.99
N PRO A 218 -26.10 -5.78 2.43
CA PRO A 218 -24.68 -5.53 2.43
C PRO A 218 -24.02 -5.90 1.08
N LEU A 219 -24.72 -6.61 0.18
CA LEU A 219 -24.37 -6.66 -1.26
C LEU A 219 -24.54 -5.29 -1.91
N ILE A 220 -25.66 -4.61 -1.64
CA ILE A 220 -25.91 -3.24 -2.11
C ILE A 220 -24.90 -2.28 -1.48
N ALA A 221 -24.71 -2.35 -0.16
CA ALA A 221 -23.74 -1.50 0.53
C ALA A 221 -22.31 -1.75 0.05
N GLY A 222 -21.95 -3.02 -0.17
CA GLY A 222 -20.68 -3.41 -0.79
C GLY A 222 -20.53 -2.85 -2.19
N ALA A 223 -21.53 -2.98 -3.06
CA ALA A 223 -21.52 -2.41 -4.41
C ALA A 223 -21.40 -0.88 -4.39
N VAL A 224 -22.08 -0.20 -3.45
CA VAL A 224 -21.99 1.25 -3.25
C VAL A 224 -20.58 1.63 -2.80
N VAL A 225 -20.02 0.95 -1.78
CA VAL A 225 -18.64 1.19 -1.32
C VAL A 225 -17.65 0.93 -2.45
N LEU A 226 -17.79 -0.15 -3.20
CA LEU A 226 -16.91 -0.48 -4.32
C LEU A 226 -17.01 0.57 -5.44
N SER A 227 -18.23 1.03 -5.78
CA SER A 227 -18.44 2.07 -6.79
C SER A 227 -17.88 3.43 -6.36
N THR A 228 -17.96 3.77 -5.07
CA THR A 228 -17.48 5.05 -4.53
C THR A 228 -15.97 5.05 -4.32
N VAL A 229 -15.39 3.95 -3.82
CA VAL A 229 -13.94 3.76 -3.64
C VAL A 229 -13.21 3.67 -4.98
N GLY A 230 -13.84 3.11 -6.01
CA GLY A 230 -13.26 2.99 -7.35
C GLY A 230 -13.17 4.32 -8.10
N LEU A 231 -13.92 5.34 -7.69
CA LEU A 231 -14.01 6.59 -8.43
C LEU A 231 -13.04 7.65 -7.92
N TRP A 232 -13.20 8.27 -6.75
CA TRP A 232 -12.36 9.46 -6.42
C TRP A 232 -12.18 9.74 -4.91
N VAL A 233 -12.55 8.79 -4.05
CA VAL A 233 -12.64 9.04 -2.61
C VAL A 233 -11.28 8.89 -1.94
N GLU A 234 -10.85 9.91 -1.19
CA GLU A 234 -9.63 9.86 -0.37
C GLU A 234 -9.75 8.75 0.70
N GLN A 235 -8.65 8.08 1.03
CA GLN A 235 -8.61 6.87 1.88
C GLN A 235 -9.39 7.03 3.20
N ASP A 236 -9.32 8.21 3.80
CA ASP A 236 -9.94 8.49 5.09
C ASP A 236 -11.47 8.54 4.99
N GLN A 237 -12.00 9.00 3.85
CA GLN A 237 -13.44 9.05 3.59
C GLN A 237 -14.00 7.64 3.31
N ALA A 238 -13.26 6.80 2.59
CA ALA A 238 -13.66 5.42 2.34
C ALA A 238 -13.75 4.60 3.65
N ALA A 239 -12.77 4.77 4.54
CA ALA A 239 -12.78 4.15 5.86
C ALA A 239 -13.97 4.65 6.71
N MET A 240 -14.23 5.96 6.72
CA MET A 240 -15.38 6.52 7.44
C MET A 240 -16.73 6.02 6.90
N ILE A 241 -16.90 5.93 5.57
CA ILE A 241 -18.13 5.40 4.97
C ILE A 241 -18.31 3.92 5.36
N ALA A 242 -17.26 3.12 5.27
CA ALA A 242 -17.31 1.72 5.68
C ALA A 242 -17.66 1.56 7.18
N PHE A 243 -17.09 2.41 8.04
CA PHE A 243 -17.38 2.42 9.47
C PHE A 243 -18.82 2.87 9.77
N GLY A 244 -19.30 3.91 9.08
CA GLY A 244 -20.67 4.41 9.21
C GLY A 244 -21.71 3.37 8.77
N VAL A 245 -21.47 2.71 7.64
CA VAL A 245 -22.29 1.58 7.16
C VAL A 245 -22.25 0.44 8.18
N GLY A 246 -21.07 0.06 8.69
CA GLY A 246 -20.92 -0.97 9.71
C GLY A 246 -21.68 -0.66 11.00
N ALA A 247 -21.64 0.59 11.47
CA ALA A 247 -22.34 1.04 12.67
C ALA A 247 -23.86 1.02 12.48
N ILE A 248 -24.38 1.51 11.35
CA ILE A 248 -25.80 1.43 11.01
C ILE A 248 -26.23 -0.05 10.96
N CYS A 249 -25.39 -0.91 10.40
CA CYS A 249 -25.62 -2.35 10.35
C CYS A 249 -25.63 -3.04 11.73
N LEU A 250 -25.10 -2.43 12.79
CA LEU A 250 -25.15 -2.98 14.15
C LEU A 250 -26.31 -2.40 14.98
N VAL A 251 -26.61 -1.12 14.79
CA VAL A 251 -27.61 -0.38 15.56
C VAL A 251 -29.04 -0.70 15.11
N VAL A 252 -29.30 -0.74 13.80
CA VAL A 252 -30.64 -1.00 13.27
C VAL A 252 -31.16 -2.38 13.69
N PRO A 253 -30.38 -3.47 13.59
CA PRO A 253 -30.89 -4.79 13.94
C PRO A 253 -31.07 -4.99 15.46
N SER A 254 -30.26 -4.33 16.29
CA SER A 254 -30.40 -4.38 17.76
C SER A 254 -31.63 -3.63 18.26
N LEU A 255 -32.00 -2.52 17.61
CA LEU A 255 -33.27 -1.82 17.83
C LEU A 255 -34.47 -2.67 17.37
N LEU A 256 -34.37 -3.31 16.20
CA LEU A 256 -35.43 -4.19 15.70
C LEU A 256 -35.65 -5.43 16.59
N LEU A 257 -34.58 -5.99 17.18
CA LEU A 257 -34.68 -7.08 18.15
C LEU A 257 -35.46 -6.69 19.41
N ARG A 258 -35.33 -5.43 19.86
CA ARG A 258 -36.08 -4.91 21.02
C ARG A 258 -37.57 -4.72 20.72
N LEU A 259 -37.93 -4.49 19.46
CA LEU A 259 -39.31 -4.19 19.04
C LEU A 259 -40.07 -5.43 18.55
N SER A 260 -39.39 -6.52 18.22
CA SER A 260 -40.03 -7.69 17.61
C SER A 260 -40.58 -8.68 18.63
N GLY A 261 -41.87 -9.04 18.53
CA GLY A 261 -42.48 -10.13 19.29
C GLY A 261 -41.82 -11.50 19.02
N ARG A 262 -42.08 -12.50 19.88
CA ARG A 262 -41.39 -13.82 19.92
C ARG A 262 -41.25 -14.54 18.57
N GLU A 263 -42.23 -14.43 17.68
CA GLU A 263 -42.18 -15.06 16.34
C GLU A 263 -41.37 -14.26 15.31
N VAL A 264 -41.40 -12.92 15.39
CA VAL A 264 -40.62 -12.03 14.52
C VAL A 264 -39.15 -12.03 14.94
N GLY A 265 -38.88 -12.24 16.23
CA GLY A 265 -37.53 -12.29 16.81
C GLY A 265 -36.59 -13.29 16.16
N HIS A 266 -37.07 -14.44 15.67
CA HIS A 266 -36.23 -15.40 14.95
C HIS A 266 -35.79 -14.88 13.58
N GLY A 267 -36.69 -14.24 12.83
CA GLY A 267 -36.36 -13.64 11.54
C GLY A 267 -35.38 -12.48 11.69
N VAL A 268 -35.59 -11.63 12.70
CA VAL A 268 -34.70 -10.52 13.02
C VAL A 268 -33.34 -11.03 13.47
N LEU A 269 -33.26 -12.05 14.34
CA LEU A 269 -31.98 -12.59 14.81
C LEU A 269 -31.16 -13.20 13.67
N VAL A 270 -31.80 -13.93 12.75
CA VAL A 270 -31.13 -14.42 11.53
C VAL A 270 -30.63 -13.25 10.69
N MET A 271 -31.46 -12.23 10.48
CA MET A 271 -31.09 -11.02 9.74
C MET A 271 -29.86 -10.33 10.36
N VAL A 272 -29.87 -10.09 11.68
CA VAL A 272 -28.75 -9.50 12.44
C VAL A 272 -27.49 -10.32 12.23
N ALA A 273 -27.58 -11.64 12.41
CA ALA A 273 -26.45 -12.54 12.25
C ALA A 273 -25.86 -12.46 10.83
N THR A 274 -26.69 -12.48 9.78
CA THR A 274 -26.24 -12.25 8.39
C THR A 274 -25.61 -10.89 8.18
N TRP A 275 -26.14 -9.82 8.79
CA TRP A 275 -25.60 -8.46 8.67
C TRP A 275 -24.23 -8.34 9.32
N VAL A 276 -24.08 -8.78 10.56
CA VAL A 276 -22.79 -8.79 11.27
C VAL A 276 -21.76 -9.60 10.47
N SER A 277 -22.19 -10.74 9.93
CA SER A 277 -21.36 -11.61 9.10
C SER A 277 -20.87 -10.93 7.84
N LEU A 278 -21.79 -10.32 7.08
CA LEU A 278 -21.43 -9.66 5.83
C LEU A 278 -20.65 -8.37 6.08
N ALA A 279 -20.94 -7.63 7.14
CA ALA A 279 -20.17 -6.46 7.55
C ALA A 279 -18.73 -6.82 7.92
N ALA A 280 -18.55 -7.90 8.69
CA ALA A 280 -17.21 -8.44 8.97
C ALA A 280 -16.50 -8.88 7.68
N LEU A 281 -17.23 -9.48 6.75
CA LEU A 281 -16.70 -9.97 5.48
C LEU A 281 -16.27 -8.82 4.56
N VAL A 282 -17.12 -7.80 4.40
CA VAL A 282 -16.84 -6.57 3.65
C VAL A 282 -15.70 -5.81 4.31
N GLY A 283 -15.72 -5.66 5.64
CA GLY A 283 -14.66 -4.99 6.40
C GLY A 283 -13.30 -5.66 6.24
N ALA A 284 -13.26 -6.99 6.32
CA ALA A 284 -12.05 -7.77 6.06
C ALA A 284 -11.59 -7.65 4.59
N GLY A 285 -12.51 -7.63 3.63
CA GLY A 285 -12.21 -7.40 2.22
C GLY A 285 -11.59 -6.02 1.98
N ILE A 286 -12.17 -4.97 2.57
CA ILE A 286 -11.64 -3.60 2.53
C ILE A 286 -10.27 -3.54 3.19
N ALA A 287 -10.10 -4.14 4.38
CA ALA A 287 -8.81 -4.18 5.06
C ALA A 287 -7.73 -4.87 4.20
N CYS A 288 -8.07 -5.98 3.54
CA CYS A 288 -7.18 -6.66 2.60
C CYS A 288 -6.85 -5.78 1.39
N MET A 289 -7.84 -5.09 0.82
CA MET A 289 -7.61 -4.16 -0.29
C MET A 289 -6.69 -3.00 0.12
N LEU A 290 -6.86 -2.45 1.33
CA LEU A 290 -6.02 -1.38 1.86
C LEU A 290 -4.58 -1.86 2.08
N LEU A 291 -4.40 -3.06 2.66
CA LEU A 291 -3.09 -3.69 2.83
C LEU A 291 -2.42 -3.97 1.47
N ALA A 292 -3.15 -4.59 0.54
CA ALA A 292 -2.67 -4.86 -0.82
C ALA A 292 -2.29 -3.59 -1.57
N ARG A 293 -3.09 -2.53 -1.45
CA ARG A 293 -2.77 -1.21 -2.03
C ARG A 293 -1.50 -0.62 -1.40
N GLY A 294 -1.28 -0.81 -0.10
CA GLY A 294 -0.04 -0.45 0.58
C GLY A 294 1.16 -1.16 -0.05
N VAL A 295 1.09 -2.48 -0.22
CA VAL A 295 2.15 -3.28 -0.85
C VAL A 295 2.40 -2.86 -2.31
N LEU A 296 1.35 -2.66 -3.09
CA LEU A 296 1.46 -2.22 -4.49
C LEU A 296 2.04 -0.81 -4.61
N SER A 297 1.69 0.08 -3.69
CA SER A 297 2.29 1.41 -3.63
C SER A 297 3.80 1.33 -3.38
N MET A 298 4.23 0.47 -2.45
CA MET A 298 5.66 0.21 -2.22
C MET A 298 6.32 -0.33 -3.48
N MET A 299 5.71 -1.33 -4.14
CA MET A 299 6.24 -1.90 -5.39
C MET A 299 6.38 -0.83 -6.50
N GLY A 300 5.42 0.08 -6.60
CA GLY A 300 5.48 1.26 -7.46
C GLY A 300 6.71 2.15 -7.18
N MET A 301 7.08 2.33 -5.91
CA MET A 301 8.27 3.10 -5.54
C MET A 301 9.57 2.42 -5.97
N PHE A 302 9.65 1.09 -5.90
CA PHE A 302 10.85 0.35 -6.31
C PHE A 302 10.99 0.25 -7.84
N THR A 303 9.87 0.19 -8.54
CA THR A 303 9.85 0.06 -10.01
C THR A 303 9.96 1.41 -10.73
N SER A 304 9.52 2.51 -10.10
CA SER A 304 9.61 3.87 -10.65
C SER A 304 10.22 4.87 -9.65
N PRO A 305 11.54 4.78 -9.35
CA PRO A 305 12.22 5.73 -8.47
C PRO A 305 12.25 7.17 -9.05
N SER A 306 11.97 7.33 -10.35
CA SER A 306 11.81 8.64 -11.01
C SER A 306 10.48 9.34 -10.72
N GLY A 307 9.52 8.68 -10.07
CA GLY A 307 8.21 9.26 -9.73
C GLY A 307 7.26 9.38 -10.93
N ASP A 308 7.48 8.62 -12.00
CA ASP A 308 6.50 8.51 -13.09
C ASP A 308 5.45 7.46 -12.73
N ASP A 309 4.21 7.92 -12.53
CA ASP A 309 3.06 7.11 -12.13
C ASP A 309 2.36 6.43 -13.32
N SER A 310 2.75 6.72 -14.57
CA SER A 310 1.97 6.32 -15.76
C SER A 310 1.77 4.81 -15.91
N GLY A 311 2.81 3.99 -15.76
CA GLY A 311 2.70 2.52 -15.80
C GLY A 311 2.17 1.91 -14.50
N VAL A 312 2.36 2.59 -13.37
CA VAL A 312 1.97 2.11 -12.05
C VAL A 312 0.48 2.33 -11.80
N ASN A 313 -0.14 3.31 -12.45
CA ASN A 313 -1.56 3.63 -12.27
C ASN A 313 -2.50 2.50 -12.67
N MET A 314 -2.21 1.76 -13.76
CA MET A 314 -3.06 0.64 -14.17
C MET A 314 -2.95 -0.55 -13.20
N MET A 315 -1.74 -0.88 -12.73
CA MET A 315 -1.56 -1.91 -11.69
C MET A 315 -2.13 -1.48 -10.33
N LYS A 316 -1.94 -0.21 -9.92
CA LYS A 316 -2.55 0.35 -8.70
C LYS A 316 -4.08 0.28 -8.74
N MET A 317 -4.66 0.42 -9.93
CA MET A 317 -6.11 0.35 -10.10
C MET A 317 -6.59 -1.09 -10.14
N VAL A 318 -6.04 -1.98 -10.97
CA VAL A 318 -6.58 -3.33 -11.23
C VAL A 318 -6.18 -4.36 -10.16
N THR A 319 -4.94 -4.30 -9.67
CA THR A 319 -4.39 -5.36 -8.83
C THR A 319 -5.04 -5.49 -7.45
N PRO A 320 -5.45 -4.43 -6.74
CA PRO A 320 -6.19 -4.57 -5.48
C PRO A 320 -7.54 -5.27 -5.65
N TRP A 321 -8.23 -5.06 -6.79
CA TRP A 321 -9.49 -5.75 -7.09
C TRP A 321 -9.26 -7.22 -7.37
N ALA A 322 -8.24 -7.55 -8.16
CA ALA A 322 -7.87 -8.94 -8.43
C ALA A 322 -7.51 -9.68 -7.13
N LEU A 323 -6.72 -9.04 -6.25
CA LEU A 323 -6.35 -9.61 -4.95
C LEU A 323 -7.58 -9.75 -4.03
N GLY A 324 -8.42 -8.73 -3.92
CA GLY A 324 -9.67 -8.81 -3.15
C GLY A 324 -10.61 -9.91 -3.66
N ALA A 325 -10.75 -10.04 -4.99
CA ALA A 325 -11.52 -11.10 -5.61
C ALA A 325 -10.93 -12.49 -5.33
N MET A 326 -9.60 -12.64 -5.33
CA MET A 326 -8.92 -13.88 -4.95
C MET A 326 -9.14 -14.27 -3.49
N VAL A 327 -9.17 -13.32 -2.56
CA VAL A 327 -9.49 -13.63 -1.15
C VAL A 327 -10.92 -14.17 -1.03
N LEU A 328 -11.86 -13.56 -1.76
CA LEU A 328 -13.27 -13.94 -1.72
C LEU A 328 -13.58 -15.21 -2.52
N SER A 329 -12.75 -15.58 -3.50
CA SER A 329 -13.02 -16.74 -4.36
C SER A 329 -13.03 -18.06 -3.60
N VAL A 330 -12.20 -18.21 -2.55
CA VAL A 330 -12.16 -19.43 -1.73
C VAL A 330 -13.47 -19.66 -0.96
N PRO A 331 -13.95 -18.74 -0.11
CA PRO A 331 -15.20 -18.93 0.60
C PRO A 331 -16.41 -18.99 -0.34
N LEU A 332 -16.43 -18.19 -1.41
CA LEU A 332 -17.51 -18.25 -2.41
C LEU A 332 -17.51 -19.60 -3.14
N GLY A 333 -16.34 -20.12 -3.50
CA GLY A 333 -16.17 -21.44 -4.11
C GLY A 333 -16.66 -22.58 -3.22
N LEU A 334 -16.42 -22.51 -1.91
CA LEU A 334 -16.97 -23.48 -0.96
C LEU A 334 -18.50 -23.39 -0.86
N LEU A 335 -19.05 -22.18 -0.80
CA LEU A 335 -20.49 -21.98 -0.75
C LEU A 335 -21.18 -22.53 -2.01
N THR A 336 -20.61 -22.31 -3.19
CA THR A 336 -21.14 -22.86 -4.44
C THR A 336 -21.00 -24.38 -4.48
N LEU A 337 -19.85 -24.92 -4.08
CA LEU A 337 -19.60 -26.36 -4.01
C LEU A 337 -20.62 -27.05 -3.08
N PHE A 338 -20.79 -26.58 -1.85
CA PHE A 338 -21.78 -27.13 -0.93
C PHE A 338 -23.21 -26.91 -1.40
N GLY A 339 -23.47 -25.83 -2.11
CA GLY A 339 -24.75 -25.60 -2.78
C GLY A 339 -25.10 -26.67 -3.80
N VAL A 340 -24.13 -27.01 -4.67
CA VAL A 340 -24.25 -28.07 -5.67
C VAL A 340 -24.43 -29.43 -4.99
N PHE A 341 -23.60 -29.78 -4.00
CA PHE A 341 -23.74 -31.02 -3.26
C PHE A 341 -25.08 -31.13 -2.53
N SER A 342 -25.57 -30.04 -1.93
CA SER A 342 -26.88 -30.01 -1.28
C SER A 342 -27.99 -30.36 -2.28
N ARG A 343 -27.90 -29.81 -3.50
CA ARG A 343 -28.85 -30.11 -4.59
C ARG A 343 -28.76 -31.57 -5.04
N MET A 344 -27.56 -32.11 -5.22
CA MET A 344 -27.36 -33.50 -5.63
C MET A 344 -27.87 -34.49 -4.59
N LEU A 345 -27.61 -34.22 -3.30
CA LEU A 345 -28.02 -35.05 -2.18
C LEU A 345 -29.48 -34.82 -1.76
N ARG A 346 -30.22 -33.94 -2.45
CA ARG A 346 -31.61 -33.54 -2.13
C ARG A 346 -31.79 -33.05 -0.68
N VAL A 347 -30.73 -32.50 -0.09
CA VAL A 347 -30.77 -31.88 1.24
C VAL A 347 -31.15 -30.42 1.08
N PRO A 348 -31.96 -29.82 1.97
CA PRO A 348 -32.23 -28.39 1.93
C PRO A 348 -30.92 -27.60 1.92
N PHE A 349 -30.78 -26.69 0.94
CA PHE A 349 -29.56 -25.92 0.70
C PHE A 349 -28.94 -25.34 1.97
N ALA A 350 -29.77 -24.72 2.83
CA ALA A 350 -29.31 -24.13 4.09
C ALA A 350 -28.69 -25.15 5.05
N ALA A 351 -29.27 -26.35 5.16
CA ALA A 351 -28.75 -27.41 6.03
C ALA A 351 -27.44 -27.98 5.48
N GLY A 352 -27.36 -28.22 4.16
CA GLY A 352 -26.15 -28.75 3.54
C GLY A 352 -24.98 -27.76 3.58
N VAL A 353 -25.21 -26.49 3.26
CA VAL A 353 -24.17 -25.43 3.37
C VAL A 353 -23.71 -25.25 4.81
N THR A 354 -24.63 -25.16 5.78
CA THR A 354 -24.27 -24.94 7.18
C THR A 354 -23.44 -26.12 7.74
N ARG A 355 -23.84 -27.36 7.45
CA ARG A 355 -23.09 -28.55 7.87
C ARG A 355 -21.74 -28.65 7.16
N GLY A 356 -21.70 -28.42 5.86
CA GLY A 356 -20.47 -28.46 5.06
C GLY A 356 -19.46 -27.42 5.53
N MET A 357 -19.87 -26.16 5.69
CA MET A 357 -19.00 -25.09 6.17
C MET A 357 -18.52 -25.35 7.60
N ARG A 358 -19.38 -25.82 8.51
CA ARG A 358 -18.96 -26.16 9.87
C ARG A 358 -17.92 -27.29 9.89
N ALA A 359 -18.09 -28.29 9.03
CA ALA A 359 -17.17 -29.43 8.96
C ALA A 359 -15.83 -29.06 8.31
N MET A 360 -15.83 -28.21 7.28
CA MET A 360 -14.65 -27.94 6.45
C MET A 360 -13.91 -26.64 6.79
N ALA A 361 -14.54 -25.67 7.43
CA ALA A 361 -13.91 -24.37 7.66
C ALA A 361 -12.68 -24.45 8.57
N VAL A 362 -12.71 -25.27 9.64
CA VAL A 362 -11.53 -25.46 10.51
C VAL A 362 -10.41 -26.23 9.80
N PRO A 363 -10.65 -27.39 9.16
CA PRO A 363 -9.63 -28.06 8.35
C PRO A 363 -9.02 -27.15 7.29
N LEU A 364 -9.84 -26.38 6.58
CA LEU A 364 -9.35 -25.45 5.56
C LEU A 364 -8.51 -24.31 6.18
N ALA A 365 -8.93 -23.75 7.30
CA ALA A 365 -8.13 -22.77 8.04
C ALA A 365 -6.77 -23.36 8.44
N CYS A 366 -6.71 -24.63 8.88
CA CYS A 366 -5.45 -25.32 9.18
C CYS A 366 -4.57 -25.47 7.93
N VAL A 367 -5.13 -25.91 6.79
CA VAL A 367 -4.40 -26.04 5.52
C VAL A 367 -3.86 -24.69 5.05
N LEU A 368 -4.68 -23.63 5.10
CA LEU A 368 -4.26 -22.28 4.75
C LEU A 368 -3.18 -21.75 5.71
N THR A 369 -3.25 -22.08 7.00
CA THR A 369 -2.22 -21.71 7.98
C THR A 369 -0.90 -22.44 7.68
N LEU A 370 -0.94 -23.72 7.32
CA LEU A 370 0.25 -24.46 6.90
C LEU A 370 0.86 -23.89 5.62
N ALA A 371 0.03 -23.58 4.61
CA ALA A 371 0.47 -22.91 3.40
C ALA A 371 1.08 -21.53 3.72
N TRP A 372 0.48 -20.79 4.65
CA TRP A 372 1.01 -19.52 5.14
C TRP A 372 2.37 -19.69 5.82
N SER A 373 2.55 -20.68 6.69
CA SER A 373 3.85 -20.95 7.32
C SER A 373 4.94 -21.29 6.28
N GLY A 374 4.60 -22.07 5.25
CA GLY A 374 5.53 -22.38 4.16
C GLY A 374 5.91 -21.15 3.32
N THR A 375 4.93 -20.32 2.98
CA THR A 375 5.14 -19.07 2.23
C THR A 375 5.87 -18.00 3.05
N LEU A 376 5.69 -17.98 4.37
CA LEU A 376 6.46 -17.14 5.29
C LEU A 376 7.96 -17.53 5.28
N LEU A 377 8.29 -18.82 5.36
CA LEU A 377 9.68 -19.29 5.26
C LEU A 377 10.31 -18.94 3.90
N TYR A 378 9.55 -19.09 2.82
CA TYR A 378 9.98 -18.66 1.49
C TYR A 378 10.26 -17.15 1.43
N THR A 379 9.37 -16.35 2.03
CA THR A 379 9.50 -14.90 2.13
C THR A 379 10.77 -14.50 2.87
N LEU A 380 11.03 -15.09 4.04
CA LEU A 380 12.22 -14.81 4.84
C LEU A 380 13.53 -15.17 4.12
N ARG A 381 13.53 -16.26 3.34
CA ARG A 381 14.70 -16.64 2.52
C ARG A 381 14.98 -15.62 1.43
N HIS A 382 13.96 -15.16 0.73
CA HIS A 382 14.09 -14.14 -0.31
C HIS A 382 14.46 -12.78 0.23
N GLU A 383 13.94 -12.42 1.40
CA GLU A 383 14.34 -11.21 2.11
C GLU A 383 15.84 -11.25 2.45
N ARG A 384 16.32 -12.36 3.03
CA ARG A 384 17.74 -12.54 3.33
C ARG A 384 18.61 -12.47 2.07
N ALA A 385 18.20 -13.13 0.99
CA ALA A 385 18.93 -13.08 -0.28
C ALA A 385 18.98 -11.67 -0.88
N ALA A 386 17.87 -10.94 -0.81
CA ALA A 386 17.79 -9.55 -1.26
C ALA A 386 18.68 -8.63 -0.42
N ILE A 387 18.74 -8.82 0.90
CA ILE A 387 19.62 -8.06 1.79
C ILE A 387 21.09 -8.29 1.42
N VAL A 388 21.52 -9.55 1.28
CA VAL A 388 22.91 -9.89 0.93
C VAL A 388 23.29 -9.30 -0.44
N GLU A 389 22.40 -9.38 -1.42
CA GLU A 389 22.64 -8.80 -2.74
C GLU A 389 22.75 -7.26 -2.69
N MET A 390 21.90 -6.59 -1.90
CA MET A 390 22.01 -5.16 -1.67
C MET A 390 23.32 -4.76 -0.97
N GLU A 391 23.79 -5.54 0.01
CA GLU A 391 25.08 -5.32 0.67
C GLU A 391 26.27 -5.51 -0.29
N GLN A 392 26.20 -6.54 -1.15
CA GLN A 392 27.20 -6.77 -2.19
C GLN A 392 27.23 -5.65 -3.23
N MET A 393 26.06 -5.14 -3.62
CA MET A 393 25.97 -4.00 -4.54
C MET A 393 26.50 -2.70 -3.91
N ALA A 394 26.23 -2.49 -2.61
CA ALA A 394 26.75 -1.34 -1.88
C ALA A 394 28.29 -1.36 -1.80
N THR A 395 28.86 -2.51 -1.42
CA THR A 395 30.33 -2.69 -1.34
C THR A 395 31.01 -2.59 -2.70
N MET A 396 30.44 -3.18 -3.75
CA MET A 396 30.94 -3.02 -5.13
C MET A 396 30.84 -1.56 -5.61
N GLY A 397 29.74 -0.87 -5.27
CA GLY A 397 29.55 0.54 -5.60
C GLY A 397 30.58 1.44 -4.91
N GLU A 398 30.87 1.18 -3.64
CA GLU A 398 31.90 1.88 -2.86
C GLU A 398 33.29 1.66 -3.45
N MET A 399 33.67 0.41 -3.76
CA MET A 399 34.95 0.08 -4.40
C MET A 399 35.12 0.75 -5.77
N GLN A 400 34.07 0.76 -6.60
CA GLN A 400 34.10 1.43 -7.90
C GLN A 400 34.20 2.96 -7.77
N TYR A 401 33.59 3.53 -6.73
CA TYR A 401 33.67 4.95 -6.45
C TYR A 401 35.07 5.35 -5.97
N LEU A 402 35.64 4.62 -5.01
CA LEU A 402 37.01 4.84 -4.52
C LEU A 402 38.03 4.73 -5.66
N LYS A 403 37.90 3.71 -6.52
CA LYS A 403 38.76 3.56 -7.71
C LYS A 403 38.68 4.75 -8.66
N LYS A 404 37.51 5.40 -8.79
CA LYS A 404 37.37 6.61 -9.63
C LYS A 404 38.02 7.85 -8.99
N ILE A 405 38.04 7.93 -7.66
CA ILE A 405 38.70 9.01 -6.93
C ILE A 405 40.23 8.85 -6.99
N ASP A 406 40.73 7.63 -6.78
CA ASP A 406 42.17 7.32 -6.77
C ASP A 406 42.85 7.42 -8.13
N VAL A 407 42.10 7.44 -9.24
CA VAL A 407 42.67 7.60 -10.60
C VAL A 407 43.05 9.06 -10.91
N ASN A 408 42.88 10.00 -9.96
CA ASN A 408 43.34 11.38 -10.11
C ASN A 408 44.34 11.84 -9.02
N PRO A 409 45.43 11.10 -8.75
CA PRO A 409 46.41 11.50 -7.74
C PRO A 409 47.37 12.58 -8.24
N SER A 410 47.44 12.83 -9.56
CA SER A 410 48.38 13.77 -10.18
C SER A 410 47.84 15.20 -10.36
N LYS A 411 46.72 15.56 -9.71
CA LYS A 411 46.13 16.91 -9.74
C LYS A 411 46.04 17.57 -8.35
N LYS A 412 46.82 17.10 -7.39
CA LYS A 412 47.05 17.81 -6.13
C LYS A 412 48.43 18.44 -6.14
#